data_AF-A0A932UVK3-F1
#
_entry.id   AF-A0A932UVK3-F1
#
_cell.length_a   1.000
_cell.length_b   1.000
_cell.length_c   1.000
_cell.angle_alpha   90.00
_cell.angle_beta   90.00
_cell.angle_gamma   90.00
#
_symmetry.space_group_name_H-M   'P 1'
#
loop_
_entity.id
_entity.type
_entity.pdbx_description
1 polymer ?
#
loop_
_entity_poly.entity_id
_entity_poly.type
_entity_poly.pdbx_seq_one_letter_code
_entity_poly.pdbx_strand_id
1 'polypeptide(L)'
;SLEVVVYAREYALAGDLLKQDEPLLVQGRVNVRDEEISVRAEKVRSLSEYRAGQARRLRIALDTPLPDEPMRRLVGALAKSPGPCQVELAVLTACGHRVILDCGLGVVPTDELLEELEMLLPTQALSFAYAQEGVTRDDGSAGRGGRPRPAPAPTQDAPPALGQGYRYVGEEDAVGMG
;
A
#
# COMPACT_ATOMS: atom_id res chain seq x y z
N SER A 1 -8.85 2.67 20.66
CA SER A 1 -7.66 1.79 20.73
C SER A 1 -8.10 0.37 20.44
N LEU A 2 -7.20 -0.47 19.93
CA LEU A 2 -7.45 -1.88 19.62
C LEU A 2 -6.56 -2.74 20.51
N GLU A 3 -7.07 -3.83 21.06
CA GLU A 3 -6.26 -4.77 21.85
C GLU A 3 -5.40 -5.64 20.92
N VAL A 4 -4.11 -5.73 21.24
CA VAL A 4 -3.17 -6.61 20.54
C VAL A 4 -2.59 -7.60 21.54
N VAL A 5 -2.89 -8.89 21.34
CA VAL A 5 -2.42 -9.98 22.19
C VAL A 5 -1.13 -10.55 21.61
N VAL A 6 -0.04 -10.42 22.38
CA VAL A 6 1.27 -10.98 22.05
C VAL A 6 1.55 -12.17 22.99
N TYR A 7 1.64 -13.38 22.46
CA TYR A 7 1.94 -14.57 23.25
C TYR A 7 3.44 -14.69 23.53
N ALA A 8 3.80 -15.52 24.51
CA ALA A 8 5.17 -15.66 25.01
C ALA A 8 6.21 -15.93 23.91
N ARG A 9 5.87 -16.72 22.88
CA ARG A 9 6.76 -17.03 21.76
C ARG A 9 7.08 -15.79 20.94
N GLU A 10 6.06 -15.03 20.55
CA GLU A 10 6.23 -13.81 19.76
C GLU A 10 6.88 -12.70 20.60
N TYR A 11 6.54 -12.61 21.88
CA TYR A 11 7.17 -11.67 22.82
C TYR A 11 8.66 -11.96 23.02
N ALA A 12 9.09 -13.23 23.06
CA ALA A 12 10.50 -13.57 23.15
C ALA A 12 11.33 -13.09 21.94
N LEU A 13 10.68 -12.89 20.79
CA LEU A 13 11.32 -12.40 19.56
C LEU A 13 11.27 -10.87 19.42
N ALA A 14 10.16 -10.26 19.85
CA ALA A 14 9.88 -8.84 19.64
C ALA A 14 9.95 -8.00 20.94
N GLY A 15 10.30 -8.61 22.07
CA GLY A 15 10.19 -7.99 23.39
C GLY A 15 11.01 -6.71 23.53
N ASP A 16 12.13 -6.58 22.82
CA ASP A 16 12.92 -5.35 22.82
C ASP A 16 12.31 -4.25 21.97
N LEU A 17 11.68 -4.60 20.83
CA LEU A 17 10.91 -3.65 20.01
C LEU A 17 9.69 -3.14 20.77
N LEU A 18 8.98 -4.02 21.49
CA LEU A 18 7.78 -3.67 22.25
C LEU A 18 8.03 -2.75 23.45
N LYS A 19 9.28 -2.64 23.92
CA LYS A 19 9.68 -1.74 25.01
C LYS A 19 10.15 -0.37 24.50
N GLN A 20 10.41 -0.25 23.21
CA GLN A 20 10.86 0.98 22.59
C GLN A 20 9.67 1.88 22.27
N ASP A 21 9.88 3.19 22.36
CA ASP A 21 8.89 4.19 21.97
C ASP A 21 9.04 4.50 20.47
N GLU A 22 8.84 3.48 19.64
CA GLU A 22 8.88 3.61 18.18
C GLU A 22 7.65 2.97 17.51
N PRO A 23 7.25 3.43 16.31
CA PRO A 23 6.18 2.81 15.56
C PRO A 23 6.51 1.38 15.11
N LEU A 24 5.58 0.45 15.36
CA LEU A 24 5.73 -0.96 14.99
C LEU A 24 4.70 -1.39 13.92
N LEU A 25 5.12 -2.30 13.04
CA LEU A 25 4.23 -3.04 12.17
C LEU A 25 3.82 -4.35 12.84
N VAL A 26 2.53 -4.48 13.14
CA VAL A 26 1.94 -5.73 13.66
C VAL A 26 1.18 -6.44 12.54
N GLN A 27 1.57 -7.67 12.26
CA GLN A 27 0.83 -8.60 11.42
C GLN A 27 0.24 -9.70 12.30
N GLY A 28 -1.03 -9.98 12.12
CA GLY A 28 -1.72 -10.95 12.97
C GLY A 28 -3.10 -11.30 12.47
N ARG A 29 -3.80 -12.13 13.25
CA ARG A 29 -5.17 -12.52 12.98
C ARG A 29 -6.13 -11.67 13.81
N VAL A 30 -7.14 -11.13 13.14
CA VAL A 30 -8.24 -10.45 13.82
C VAL A 30 -9.15 -11.50 14.44
N ASN A 31 -9.41 -11.38 15.74
CA ASN A 31 -10.40 -12.14 16.47
C ASN A 31 -11.58 -11.21 16.77
N VAL A 32 -12.77 -11.61 16.34
CA VAL A 32 -14.01 -10.94 16.68
C VAL A 32 -14.82 -11.89 17.56
N ARG A 33 -15.14 -11.47 18.78
CA ARG A 33 -15.98 -12.23 19.71
C ARG A 33 -16.99 -11.28 20.34
N ASP A 34 -18.27 -11.57 20.17
CA ASP A 34 -19.37 -10.69 20.59
C ASP A 34 -19.16 -9.26 20.06
N GLU A 35 -18.86 -8.30 20.94
CA GLU A 35 -18.58 -6.90 20.62
C GLU A 35 -17.09 -6.52 20.74
N GLU A 36 -16.21 -7.49 21.08
CA GLU A 36 -14.78 -7.28 21.25
C GLU A 36 -13.98 -7.66 19.99
N ILE A 37 -13.13 -6.73 19.54
CA ILE A 37 -12.19 -6.94 18.45
C ILE A 37 -10.77 -6.90 19.03
N SER A 38 -10.03 -7.98 18.84
CA SER A 38 -8.60 -8.07 19.21
C SER A 38 -7.77 -8.59 18.05
N VAL A 39 -6.48 -8.27 18.05
CA VAL A 39 -5.51 -8.83 17.10
C VAL A 39 -4.57 -9.75 17.85
N ARG A 40 -4.54 -11.02 17.47
CA ARG A 40 -3.47 -11.92 17.90
C ARG A 40 -2.25 -11.65 17.02
N ALA A 41 -1.19 -11.08 17.60
CA ALA A 41 0.05 -10.81 16.88
C ALA A 41 0.73 -12.13 16.48
N GLU A 42 1.16 -12.20 15.21
CA GLU A 42 1.97 -13.30 14.67
C GLU A 42 3.38 -12.83 14.32
N LYS A 43 3.53 -11.56 13.91
CA LYS A 43 4.82 -10.90 13.67
C LYS A 43 4.75 -9.46 14.11
N VAL A 44 5.83 -8.99 14.74
CA VAL A 44 6.04 -7.59 15.11
C VAL A 44 7.40 -7.19 14.55
N ARG A 45 7.46 -6.04 13.87
CA ARG A 45 8.67 -5.50 13.23
C ARG A 45 8.73 -3.99 13.43
N SER A 46 9.92 -3.40 13.41
CA SER A 46 10.04 -1.95 13.29
C SER A 46 9.40 -1.49 11.98
N LEU A 47 8.55 -0.45 12.05
CA LEU A 47 7.87 0.08 10.87
C LEU A 47 8.87 0.78 9.94
N SER A 48 9.88 1.45 10.50
CA SER A 48 10.91 2.18 9.74
C SER A 48 11.75 1.22 8.92
N GLU A 49 12.30 0.17 9.56
CA GLU A 49 13.07 -0.87 8.88
C GLU A 49 12.24 -1.56 7.79
N TYR A 50 10.97 -1.87 8.09
CA TYR A 50 10.08 -2.51 7.14
C TYR A 50 9.81 -1.61 5.93
N ARG A 51 9.58 -0.30 6.13
CA ARG A 51 9.42 0.68 5.04
C ARG A 51 10.67 0.75 4.18
N ALA A 52 11.83 0.95 4.79
CA ALA A 52 13.10 1.08 4.08
C ALA A 52 13.42 -0.15 3.22
N GLY A 53 13.08 -1.35 3.71
CA GLY A 53 13.37 -2.60 3.01
C GLY A 53 12.30 -3.10 2.03
N GLN A 54 11.02 -2.81 2.29
CA GLN A 54 9.90 -3.50 1.60
C GLN A 54 8.93 -2.57 0.87
N ALA A 55 8.96 -1.26 1.12
CA ALA A 55 8.11 -0.33 0.39
C ALA A 55 8.50 -0.31 -1.10
N ARG A 56 7.49 -0.38 -1.97
CA ARG A 56 7.67 -0.37 -3.42
C ARG A 56 7.27 0.95 -4.05
N ARG A 57 6.29 1.62 -3.45
CA ARG A 57 5.91 2.99 -3.82
C ARG A 57 5.70 3.85 -2.60
N LEU A 58 6.21 5.08 -2.66
CA LEU A 58 5.86 6.20 -1.81
C LEU A 58 4.98 7.13 -2.63
N ARG A 59 3.74 7.33 -2.19
CA ARG A 59 2.82 8.28 -2.81
C ARG A 59 2.62 9.48 -1.90
N ILE A 60 2.82 10.66 -2.48
CA ILE A 60 2.68 11.95 -1.82
C ILE A 60 1.43 12.63 -2.37
N ALA A 61 0.42 12.81 -1.52
CA ALA A 61 -0.82 13.50 -1.86
C ALA A 61 -0.65 15.01 -1.71
N LEU A 62 -0.89 15.72 -2.81
CA LEU A 62 -0.86 17.18 -2.90
C LEU A 62 -2.27 17.65 -3.29
N ASP A 63 -3.13 17.79 -2.29
CA ASP A 63 -4.52 18.23 -2.49
C ASP A 63 -4.60 19.73 -2.80
N THR A 64 -3.58 20.48 -2.40
CA THR A 64 -3.37 21.88 -2.78
C THR A 64 -2.03 22.05 -3.49
N PRO A 65 -1.91 22.99 -4.43
CA PRO A 65 -0.64 23.29 -5.06
C PRO A 65 0.39 23.74 -4.01
N LEU A 66 1.55 23.10 -4.00
CA LEU A 66 2.68 23.56 -3.20
C LEU A 66 3.29 24.82 -3.83
N PRO A 67 3.66 25.84 -3.03
CA PRO A 67 4.45 26.96 -3.51
C PRO A 67 5.84 26.51 -4.00
N ASP A 68 6.49 27.35 -4.80
CA ASP A 68 7.79 27.02 -5.45
C ASP A 68 8.90 26.63 -4.46
N GLU A 69 9.01 27.34 -3.32
CA GLU A 69 10.07 27.10 -2.34
C GLU A 69 9.90 25.74 -1.62
N PRO A 70 8.73 25.41 -1.03
CA PRO A 70 8.44 24.05 -0.55
C PRO A 70 8.63 22.96 -1.60
N MET A 71 8.25 23.22 -2.85
CA MET A 71 8.44 22.26 -3.94
C MET A 71 9.92 21.99 -4.21
N ARG A 72 10.77 23.03 -4.26
CA ARG A 72 12.23 22.85 -4.40
C ARG A 72 12.83 22.05 -3.25
N ARG A 73 12.36 22.28 -2.02
CA ARG A 73 12.80 21.52 -0.85
C ARG A 73 12.36 20.07 -0.91
N LEU A 74 11.13 19.79 -1.34
CA LEU A 74 10.62 18.43 -1.55
C LEU A 74 11.52 17.67 -2.53
N VAL A 75 11.83 18.27 -3.68
CA VAL A 75 12.74 17.68 -4.68
C VAL A 75 14.13 17.44 -4.07
N GLY A 76 14.64 18.40 -3.30
CA GLY A 76 15.91 18.28 -2.59
C GLY A 76 15.94 17.14 -1.58
N ALA A 77 14.89 16.98 -0.77
CA ALA A 77 14.76 15.90 0.20
C ALA A 77 14.76 14.53 -0.47
N LEU A 78 13.93 14.36 -1.51
CA LEU A 78 13.85 13.10 -2.28
C LEU A 78 15.19 12.74 -2.94
N ALA A 79 15.95 13.74 -3.41
CA ALA A 79 17.24 13.51 -4.07
C ALA A 79 18.36 13.05 -3.12
N LYS A 80 18.24 13.27 -1.80
CA LYS A 80 19.27 12.88 -0.81
C LYS A 80 19.34 11.37 -0.56
N SER A 81 18.22 10.67 -0.75
CA SER A 81 18.08 9.27 -0.36
C SER A 81 17.64 8.39 -1.55
N PRO A 82 18.44 8.29 -2.63
CA PRO A 82 18.07 7.50 -3.81
C PRO A 82 17.92 6.02 -3.47
N GLY A 83 16.91 5.36 -4.03
CA GLY A 83 16.60 3.98 -3.69
C GLY A 83 15.53 3.31 -4.56
N PRO A 84 15.11 2.08 -4.18
CA PRO A 84 14.23 1.25 -5.01
C PRO A 84 12.73 1.55 -4.86
N CYS A 85 12.30 2.38 -3.89
CA CYS A 85 10.90 2.72 -3.68
C CYS A 85 10.49 3.86 -4.62
N GLN A 86 9.66 3.58 -5.62
CA GLN A 86 9.25 4.58 -6.62
C GLN A 86 8.41 5.70 -5.99
N VAL A 87 8.62 6.94 -6.41
CA VAL A 87 7.87 8.08 -5.91
C VAL A 87 6.77 8.49 -6.90
N GLU A 88 5.56 8.63 -6.36
CA GLU A 88 4.39 9.13 -7.10
C GLU A 88 3.83 10.38 -6.42
N LEU A 89 3.39 11.35 -7.22
CA LEU A 89 2.59 12.49 -6.73
C LEU A 89 1.12 12.27 -7.08
N ALA A 90 0.24 12.33 -6.09
CA ALA A 90 -1.20 12.37 -6.31
C ALA A 90 -1.69 13.82 -6.19
N VAL A 91 -1.96 14.47 -7.31
CA VAL A 91 -2.33 15.89 -7.37
C VAL A 91 -3.82 16.03 -7.63
N LEU A 92 -4.49 16.90 -6.88
CA LEU A 92 -5.87 17.29 -7.16
C LEU A 92 -5.91 18.39 -8.22
N THR A 93 -6.55 18.11 -9.35
CA THR A 93 -6.75 19.10 -10.41
C THR A 93 -7.86 20.08 -10.06
N ALA A 94 -7.89 21.25 -10.72
CA ALA A 94 -8.95 22.25 -10.53
C ALA A 94 -10.37 21.71 -10.86
N CYS A 95 -10.45 20.66 -11.67
CA CYS A 95 -11.70 19.98 -12.03
C CYS A 95 -12.13 18.90 -11.02
N GLY A 96 -11.38 18.73 -9.91
CA GLY A 96 -11.68 17.74 -8.87
C GLY A 96 -11.17 16.32 -9.14
N HIS A 97 -10.48 16.09 -10.26
CA HIS A 97 -9.87 14.78 -10.55
C HIS A 97 -8.53 14.63 -9.85
N ARG A 98 -8.26 13.44 -9.31
CA ARG A 98 -6.96 13.06 -8.75
C ARG A 98 -6.11 12.43 -9.86
N VAL A 99 -4.97 13.03 -10.15
CA VAL A 99 -4.00 12.53 -11.14
C VAL A 99 -2.78 12.00 -10.41
N ILE A 100 -2.33 10.80 -10.79
CA ILE A 100 -1.10 10.19 -10.27
C ILE A 100 0.01 10.41 -11.28
N LEU A 101 1.08 11.09 -10.86
CA LEU A 101 2.27 11.36 -11.65
C LEU A 101 3.41 10.47 -11.16
N ASP A 102 3.98 9.67 -12.05
CA ASP A 102 5.25 8.99 -11.82
C ASP A 102 6.38 10.02 -11.96
N CYS A 103 7.17 10.19 -10.90
CA CYS A 103 8.26 11.15 -10.89
C CYS A 103 9.53 10.62 -11.59
N GLY A 104 9.57 9.34 -11.99
CA GLY A 104 10.74 8.70 -12.57
C GLY A 104 11.92 8.58 -11.61
N LEU A 105 11.69 8.76 -10.32
CA LEU A 105 12.71 8.69 -9.27
C LEU A 105 12.29 7.68 -8.20
N GLY A 106 13.29 7.11 -7.54
CA GLY A 106 13.10 6.19 -6.43
C GLY A 106 13.92 6.60 -5.22
N VAL A 107 13.42 6.28 -4.02
CA VAL A 107 14.02 6.63 -2.75
C VAL A 107 14.14 5.43 -1.81
N VAL A 108 14.92 5.57 -0.74
CA VAL A 108 14.80 4.74 0.46
C VAL A 108 14.02 5.55 1.50
N PRO A 109 12.84 5.10 1.94
CA PRO A 109 12.04 5.82 2.94
C PRO A 109 12.58 5.60 4.35
N THR A 110 13.73 6.22 4.65
CA THR A 110 14.31 6.25 6.00
C THR A 110 13.57 7.26 6.87
N ASP A 111 13.67 7.13 8.19
CA ASP A 111 13.01 8.05 9.12
C ASP A 111 13.46 9.50 8.90
N GLU A 112 14.74 9.75 8.61
CA GLU A 112 15.22 11.11 8.32
C GLU A 112 14.55 11.72 7.09
N LEU A 113 14.31 10.91 6.04
CA LEU A 113 13.58 11.38 4.87
C LEU A 113 12.11 11.65 5.24
N LEU A 114 11.47 10.77 6.00
CA LEU A 114 10.06 10.93 6.36
C LEU A 114 9.85 12.16 7.25
N GLU A 115 10.70 12.38 8.23
CA GLU A 115 10.69 13.59 9.07
C GLU A 115 10.85 14.85 8.23
N GLU A 116 11.80 14.87 7.28
CA GLU A 116 11.97 16.01 6.36
C GLU A 116 10.72 16.24 5.50
N LEU A 117 10.10 15.18 4.99
CA LEU A 117 8.87 15.25 4.20
C LEU A 117 7.68 15.73 5.04
N GLU A 118 7.52 15.26 6.27
CA GLU A 118 6.43 15.66 7.17
C GLU A 118 6.53 17.13 7.60
N MET A 119 7.74 17.68 7.69
CA MET A 119 7.93 19.12 7.91
C MET A 119 7.54 19.98 6.70
N LEU A 120 7.63 19.43 5.49
CA LEU A 120 7.36 20.16 4.24
C LEU A 120 5.90 20.04 3.79
N LEU A 121 5.25 18.93 4.10
CA LEU A 121 3.97 18.54 3.54
C LEU A 121 2.83 18.70 4.55
N PRO A 122 1.59 18.89 4.07
CA PRO A 122 0.42 18.84 4.94
C PRO A 122 0.28 17.46 5.60
N THR A 123 -0.35 17.44 6.77
CA THR A 123 -0.56 16.22 7.58
C THR A 123 -1.21 15.11 6.74
N GLN A 124 -0.71 13.87 6.86
CA GLN A 124 -1.21 12.68 6.16
C GLN A 124 -1.03 12.66 4.62
N ALA A 125 -0.11 13.46 4.08
CA ALA A 125 0.20 13.40 2.64
C ALA A 125 0.87 12.09 2.19
N LEU A 126 1.47 11.31 3.10
CA LEU A 126 2.32 10.18 2.74
C LEU A 126 1.57 8.84 2.82
N SER A 127 1.68 8.03 1.77
CA SER A 127 1.17 6.66 1.77
C SER A 127 2.16 5.71 1.09
N PHE A 128 2.17 4.44 1.53
CA PHE A 128 3.10 3.44 1.05
C PHE A 128 2.36 2.26 0.45
N ALA A 129 2.84 1.76 -0.68
CA ALA A 129 2.43 0.47 -1.21
C ALA A 129 3.56 -0.55 -1.03
N TYR A 130 3.19 -1.71 -0.51
CA TYR A 130 4.06 -2.85 -0.33
C TYR A 130 3.71 -3.92 -1.36
N ALA A 131 4.69 -4.74 -1.76
CA ALA A 131 4.38 -5.93 -2.54
C ALA A 131 3.44 -6.81 -1.71
N GLN A 132 2.35 -7.28 -2.31
CA GLN A 132 1.54 -8.33 -1.69
C GLN A 132 2.41 -9.57 -1.62
N GLU A 133 2.95 -9.90 -0.44
CA GLU A 133 3.45 -11.25 -0.20
C GLU A 133 2.26 -12.18 -0.42
N GLY A 134 2.36 -13.06 -1.42
CA GLY A 134 1.25 -13.90 -1.84
C GLY A 134 0.60 -14.56 -0.63
N VAL A 135 -0.62 -14.14 -0.32
CA VAL A 135 -1.47 -14.87 0.62
C VAL A 135 -1.78 -16.18 -0.08
N THR A 136 -0.96 -17.21 0.13
CA THR A 136 -1.38 -18.59 -0.08
C THR A 136 -2.55 -18.79 0.86
N ARG A 137 -3.75 -18.59 0.33
CA ARG A 137 -4.96 -19.15 0.90
C ARG A 137 -4.71 -20.65 0.92
N ASP A 138 -4.48 -21.17 2.11
CA ASP A 138 -4.53 -22.60 2.37
C ASP A 138 -6.01 -22.99 2.18
N ASP A 139 -6.38 -23.18 0.91
CA ASP A 139 -7.69 -23.69 0.53
C ASP A 139 -7.71 -25.16 0.94
N GLY A 140 -8.20 -25.38 2.17
CA GLY A 140 -8.32 -26.68 2.78
C GLY A 140 -8.93 -27.71 1.83
N SER A 141 -8.24 -28.85 1.76
CA SER A 141 -8.66 -30.15 1.24
C SER A 141 -10.18 -30.31 1.03
N ALA A 142 -10.60 -30.37 -0.24
CA ALA A 142 -11.80 -31.08 -0.65
C ALA A 142 -11.47 -31.94 -1.87
N GLY A 143 -11.63 -33.25 -1.72
CA GLY A 143 -11.21 -34.26 -2.67
C GLY A 143 -12.10 -34.44 -3.90
N ARG A 144 -11.68 -35.45 -4.67
CA ARG A 144 -12.29 -36.10 -5.84
C ARG A 144 -12.15 -35.37 -7.17
N GLY A 145 -11.29 -35.96 -8.01
CA GLY A 145 -11.11 -35.61 -9.40
C GLY A 145 -12.40 -35.75 -10.21
N GLY A 146 -12.72 -34.68 -10.92
CA GLY A 146 -13.53 -34.70 -12.13
C GLY A 146 -12.66 -34.20 -13.27
N ARG A 147 -12.60 -34.94 -14.39
CA ARG A 147 -11.90 -34.51 -15.60
C ARG A 147 -12.49 -33.16 -16.08
N PRO A 148 -11.66 -32.19 -16.51
CA PRO A 148 -12.19 -30.97 -17.11
C PRO A 148 -12.93 -31.29 -18.41
N ARG A 149 -14.09 -30.66 -18.62
CA ARG A 149 -14.80 -30.69 -19.91
C ARG A 149 -13.95 -29.95 -20.96
N PRO A 150 -13.91 -30.43 -22.23
CA PRO A 150 -13.22 -29.72 -23.29
C PRO A 150 -13.91 -28.39 -23.60
N ALA A 151 -13.11 -27.37 -23.89
CA ALA A 151 -13.56 -26.03 -24.28
C ALA A 151 -14.29 -26.06 -25.65
N PRO A 152 -15.31 -25.21 -25.86
CA PRO A 152 -15.94 -25.06 -27.17
C PRO A 152 -14.97 -24.40 -28.17
N ALA A 153 -15.09 -24.81 -29.44
CA ALA A 153 -14.25 -24.33 -30.54
C ALA A 153 -14.44 -22.81 -30.80
N PRO A 154 -13.39 -22.11 -31.29
CA PRO A 154 -13.45 -20.67 -31.53
C PRO A 154 -14.38 -20.35 -32.73
N THR A 155 -15.36 -19.48 -32.51
CA THR A 155 -16.22 -18.92 -33.54
C THR A 155 -15.43 -17.94 -34.41
N GLN A 156 -15.55 -18.10 -35.72
CA GLN A 156 -14.79 -17.41 -36.76
C GLN A 156 -15.45 -16.06 -37.09
N ASP A 157 -15.54 -15.13 -36.13
CA ASP A 157 -16.02 -13.77 -36.39
C ASP A 157 -15.57 -12.77 -35.31
N ALA A 158 -14.25 -12.68 -35.10
CA ALA A 158 -13.65 -11.64 -34.25
C ALA A 158 -12.96 -10.59 -35.15
N PRO A 159 -13.32 -9.29 -35.08
CA PRO A 159 -12.62 -8.23 -35.77
C PRO A 159 -11.20 -8.02 -35.17
N PRO A 160 -10.24 -7.49 -35.97
CA PRO A 160 -8.84 -7.44 -35.58
C PRO A 160 -8.60 -6.53 -34.36
N ALA A 161 -7.72 -6.97 -33.47
CA ALA A 161 -7.30 -6.26 -32.28
C ALA A 161 -6.59 -4.95 -32.65
N LEU A 162 -7.21 -3.82 -32.30
CA LEU A 162 -6.56 -2.50 -32.28
C LEU A 162 -5.60 -2.42 -31.07
N GLY A 163 -4.37 -2.03 -31.37
CA GLY A 163 -3.27 -1.97 -30.42
C GLY A 163 -3.39 -0.86 -29.38
N GLN A 164 -2.73 -1.14 -28.25
CA GLN A 164 -2.16 -0.25 -27.23
C GLN A 164 -2.97 0.91 -26.65
N GLY A 165 -2.96 0.93 -25.31
CA GLY A 165 -2.92 2.15 -24.51
C GLY A 165 -4.27 2.57 -23.94
N TYR A 166 -4.25 2.95 -22.67
CA TYR A 166 -5.36 3.50 -21.87
C TYR A 166 -6.33 2.46 -21.27
N ARG A 167 -6.11 2.15 -19.99
CA ARG A 167 -7.14 1.56 -19.12
C ARG A 167 -7.92 2.73 -18.49
N TYR A 168 -9.16 2.88 -18.92
CA TYR A 168 -10.17 3.67 -18.22
C TYR A 168 -10.60 2.87 -16.97
N VAL A 169 -10.60 3.48 -15.78
CA VAL A 169 -11.29 2.93 -14.62
C VAL A 169 -12.61 3.69 -14.53
N GLY A 170 -13.68 3.03 -14.97
CA GLY A 170 -15.04 3.57 -14.88
C GLY A 170 -15.54 3.49 -13.44
N GLU A 171 -16.16 4.58 -13.01
CA GLU A 171 -16.92 4.73 -11.78
C GLU A 171 -18.28 4.05 -11.96
N GLU A 172 -18.62 3.08 -11.10
CA GLU A 172 -19.98 2.59 -10.91
C GLU A 172 -20.42 3.03 -9.50
N ASP A 173 -21.41 3.91 -9.43
CA ASP A 173 -22.66 3.57 -8.74
C ASP A 173 -23.75 4.59 -9.09
N ALA A 174 -24.68 4.12 -9.92
CA ALA A 174 -26.00 4.68 -10.04
C ALA A 174 -26.85 4.19 -8.86
N VAL A 175 -27.31 5.10 -7.99
CA VAL A 175 -28.40 4.79 -7.07
C VAL A 175 -29.71 5.25 -7.71
N GLY A 176 -30.53 4.27 -8.04
CA GLY A 176 -31.82 4.42 -8.70
C GLY A 176 -32.91 5.04 -7.82
N MET A 177 -33.92 5.54 -8.52
CA MET A 177 -35.22 5.91 -7.98
C MET A 177 -35.96 4.71 -7.40
N GLY A 178 -36.64 4.95 -6.28
CA GLY A 178 -37.82 4.25 -5.79
C GLY A 178 -38.70 5.26 -5.08
#